data_AF-M8CFA6-F1
#
_entry.id   AF-M8CFA6-F1
#
_cell.length_a   1.000
_cell.length_b   1.000
_cell.length_c   1.000
_cell.angle_alpha   90.00
_cell.angle_beta   90.00
_cell.angle_gamma   90.00
#
_symmetry.space_group_name_H-M   'P 1'
#
loop_
_entity.id
_entity.type
_entity.pdbx_description
1 polymer ?
#
loop_
_entity_poly.entity_id
_entity_poly.type
_entity_poly.pdbx_seq_one_letter_code
_entity_poly.pdbx_strand_id
1 'polypeptide(L)'
;MVLETTVCREELDDSRNIGIQFDMPSLCSFRYRGFPFKLSLRSPAPGLARVYLDTNHSERGVYKCEPTARALANFSSTRALKLQLKKIENILSHNASSSYRFQNSTGNQDADEEIILPTFPNLKLLEIDAEFNYRDNNTALALATLLRSCPAMSELRLRLNMTWDYDYDRKTEQQAAGYPFAQSVERFNRLGSMCAEHREDVELGGVSELPDDFTYNSAFSCLTTSLRKVTLQFKSKELNCFQVQLAKFLVENAMILEEMHVEDGDQFWPDHLLDKLTRWRTDAFRRRNLSDTAGFQVFQLANPVADPKVKVHY
;
A
#
# COMPACT_ATOMS: atom_id res chain seq x y z
N MET A 1 18.45 0.19 -22.39
CA MET A 1 19.34 -0.51 -21.44
C MET A 1 18.55 -0.84 -20.18
N VAL A 2 18.60 -2.10 -19.73
CA VAL A 2 17.94 -2.58 -18.51
C VAL A 2 19.03 -2.91 -17.50
N LEU A 3 18.94 -2.36 -16.29
CA LEU A 3 19.84 -2.68 -15.20
C LEU A 3 19.09 -3.49 -14.13
N GLU A 4 19.65 -4.64 -13.77
CA GLU A 4 19.18 -5.47 -12.67
C GLU A 4 20.30 -5.60 -11.63
N THR A 5 20.00 -5.26 -10.39
CA THR A 5 20.96 -5.29 -9.29
C THR A 5 20.37 -6.04 -8.12
N THR A 6 21.12 -7.02 -7.61
CA THR A 6 20.80 -7.78 -6.41
C THR A 6 21.96 -7.65 -5.42
N VAL A 7 21.69 -7.28 -4.17
CA VAL A 7 22.72 -7.12 -3.14
C VAL A 7 22.50 -8.15 -2.02
N CYS A 8 23.53 -8.93 -1.70
CA CYS A 8 23.52 -9.98 -0.67
C CYS A 8 24.24 -9.54 0.60
N ARG A 9 23.91 -10.19 1.74
CA ARG A 9 24.41 -9.83 3.07
C ARG A 9 25.92 -9.82 3.23
N GLU A 10 26.62 -10.76 2.61
CA GLU A 10 28.08 -10.92 2.76
C GLU A 10 28.86 -9.70 2.25
N GLU A 11 28.25 -8.89 1.38
CA GLU A 11 28.81 -7.63 0.87
C GLU A 11 28.58 -6.43 1.83
N LEU A 12 27.94 -6.64 2.99
CA LEU A 12 27.41 -5.56 3.85
C LEU A 12 28.19 -5.26 5.12
N ASP A 13 29.03 -6.18 5.60
CA ASP A 13 29.70 -5.99 6.90
C ASP A 13 30.72 -4.83 6.88
N ASP A 14 31.20 -4.44 5.69
CA ASP A 14 32.12 -3.31 5.46
C ASP A 14 31.46 -2.03 4.88
N SER A 15 30.15 -2.04 4.56
CA SER A 15 29.55 -1.08 3.62
C SER A 15 28.58 -0.05 4.23
N ARG A 16 28.72 0.28 5.52
CA ARG A 16 27.76 1.12 6.30
C ARG A 16 27.51 2.55 5.76
N ASN A 17 28.24 2.99 4.74
CA ASN A 17 28.05 4.26 4.03
C ASN A 17 28.15 4.15 2.50
N ILE A 18 28.20 2.95 1.92
CA ILE A 18 28.41 2.77 0.48
C ILE A 18 27.07 2.92 -0.24
N GLY A 19 26.89 4.08 -0.89
CA GLY A 19 25.84 4.27 -1.87
C GLY A 19 26.27 3.74 -3.23
N ILE A 20 25.34 3.17 -3.99
CA ILE A 20 25.60 2.80 -5.38
C ILE A 20 25.19 3.99 -6.25
N GLN A 21 26.17 4.51 -6.99
CA GLN A 21 25.96 5.59 -7.95
C GLN A 21 26.13 5.07 -9.36
N PHE A 22 25.13 5.32 -10.21
CA PHE A 22 25.17 4.91 -11.61
C PHE A 22 25.26 6.14 -12.52
N ASP A 23 26.16 6.08 -13.50
CA ASP A 23 26.23 7.06 -14.59
C ASP A 23 25.69 6.44 -15.88
N MET A 24 24.36 6.50 -16.01
CA MET A 24 23.63 5.75 -17.04
C MET A 24 22.50 6.62 -17.66
N PRO A 25 22.84 7.64 -18.46
CA PRO A 25 21.84 8.55 -19.04
C PRO A 25 20.88 7.89 -20.03
N SER A 26 21.26 6.73 -20.61
CA SER A 26 20.43 5.94 -21.53
C SER A 26 19.57 4.86 -20.83
N LEU A 27 19.53 4.88 -19.48
CA LEU A 27 18.76 3.91 -18.70
C LEU A 27 17.25 4.08 -18.98
N CYS A 28 16.61 3.01 -19.41
CA CYS A 28 15.17 3.01 -19.71
C CYS A 28 14.36 2.15 -18.73
N SER A 29 14.98 1.19 -18.08
CA SER A 29 14.37 0.35 -17.05
C SER A 29 15.38 0.05 -15.96
N PHE A 30 14.98 0.21 -14.71
CA PHE A 30 15.79 -0.08 -13.54
C PHE A 30 15.08 -1.09 -12.63
N ARG A 31 15.80 -2.13 -12.22
CA ARG A 31 15.32 -3.16 -11.31
C ARG A 31 16.32 -3.32 -10.17
N TYR A 32 15.86 -3.14 -8.94
CA TYR A 32 16.65 -3.34 -7.74
C TYR A 32 15.96 -4.34 -6.81
N ARG A 33 16.74 -5.27 -6.26
CA ARG A 33 16.31 -6.19 -5.22
C ARG A 33 17.37 -6.30 -4.14
N GLY A 34 17.05 -5.88 -2.92
CA GLY A 34 18.02 -5.96 -1.82
C GLY A 34 17.62 -5.08 -0.65
N PHE A 35 18.60 -4.72 0.18
CA PHE A 35 18.35 -3.88 1.35
C PHE A 35 18.21 -2.40 0.94
N PRO A 36 17.53 -1.57 1.75
CA PRO A 36 17.39 -0.14 1.49
C PRO A 36 18.73 0.61 1.63
N PHE A 37 19.47 0.72 0.52
CA PHE A 37 20.73 1.48 0.39
C PHE A 37 20.55 2.81 -0.33
N LYS A 38 21.57 3.69 -0.24
CA LYS A 38 21.62 4.90 -1.06
C LYS A 38 21.79 4.51 -2.53
N LEU A 39 20.76 4.69 -3.32
CA LEU A 39 20.82 4.58 -4.78
C LEU A 39 20.82 5.99 -5.35
N SER A 40 21.74 6.32 -6.26
CA SER A 40 21.76 7.61 -6.93
C SER A 40 22.11 7.48 -8.42
N LEU A 41 21.55 8.38 -9.22
CA LEU A 41 21.94 8.56 -10.61
C LEU A 41 22.84 9.80 -10.69
N ARG A 42 24.07 9.65 -11.21
CA ARG A 42 25.00 10.77 -11.41
C ARG A 42 24.48 11.72 -12.49
N SER A 43 23.96 11.13 -13.57
CA SER A 43 23.39 11.84 -14.70
C SER A 43 21.88 11.57 -14.75
N PRO A 44 21.03 12.57 -15.04
CA PRO A 44 19.61 12.35 -15.27
C PRO A 44 19.40 11.27 -16.34
N ALA A 45 18.47 10.35 -16.10
CA ALA A 45 18.02 9.37 -17.09
C ALA A 45 16.63 9.78 -17.63
N PRO A 46 16.57 10.71 -18.61
CA PRO A 46 15.29 11.21 -19.13
C PRO A 46 14.46 10.12 -19.83
N GLY A 47 15.13 9.06 -20.33
CA GLY A 47 14.48 7.90 -20.94
C GLY A 47 13.97 6.86 -19.95
N LEU A 48 14.12 7.07 -18.63
CA LEU A 48 13.72 6.11 -17.61
C LEU A 48 12.21 5.95 -17.59
N ALA A 49 11.72 4.81 -18.08
CA ALA A 49 10.30 4.54 -18.21
C ALA A 49 9.77 3.69 -17.06
N ARG A 50 10.59 2.78 -16.51
CA ARG A 50 10.17 1.78 -15.53
C ARG A 50 11.17 1.63 -14.41
N VAL A 51 10.67 1.61 -13.18
CA VAL A 51 11.47 1.39 -11.97
C VAL A 51 10.77 0.34 -11.11
N TYR A 52 11.52 -0.69 -10.73
CA TYR A 52 11.10 -1.67 -9.73
C TYR A 52 12.08 -1.70 -8.58
N LEU A 53 11.60 -1.45 -7.38
CA LEU A 53 12.38 -1.51 -6.15
C LEU A 53 11.78 -2.57 -5.23
N ASP A 54 12.52 -3.62 -4.96
CA ASP A 54 12.20 -4.63 -3.94
C ASP A 54 13.14 -4.45 -2.75
N THR A 55 12.59 -3.85 -1.68
CA THR A 55 13.24 -3.63 -0.40
C THR A 55 12.55 -4.41 0.73
N ASN A 56 11.89 -5.52 0.41
CA ASN A 56 11.26 -6.40 1.41
C ASN A 56 12.30 -7.24 2.20
N HIS A 57 13.58 -6.95 2.03
CA HIS A 57 14.68 -7.57 2.75
C HIS A 57 14.96 -6.78 4.04
N SER A 58 14.45 -7.26 5.18
CA SER A 58 14.85 -6.76 6.50
C SER A 58 15.46 -7.88 7.32
N GLU A 59 16.67 -7.69 7.83
CA GLU A 59 17.27 -8.58 8.84
C GLU A 59 17.48 -7.82 10.15
N ARG A 60 17.41 -8.54 11.28
CA ARG A 60 17.73 -8.00 12.62
C ARG A 60 19.19 -7.53 12.60
N GLY A 61 19.43 -6.25 12.91
CA GLY A 61 20.78 -5.70 13.05
C GLY A 61 21.18 -4.65 12.01
N VAL A 62 20.39 -4.42 10.95
CA VAL A 62 20.64 -3.31 10.01
C VAL A 62 20.02 -2.03 10.57
N TYR A 63 20.74 -1.36 11.48
CA TYR A 63 20.23 -0.21 12.25
C TYR A 63 20.16 1.12 11.48
N LYS A 64 20.55 1.17 10.19
CA LYS A 64 20.52 2.39 9.37
C LYS A 64 20.12 2.09 7.91
N CYS A 65 18.85 1.73 7.72
CA CYS A 65 18.23 1.75 6.40
C CYS A 65 18.02 3.21 5.96
N GLU A 66 18.45 3.58 4.75
CA GLU A 66 18.05 4.88 4.21
C GLU A 66 16.53 4.88 3.93
N PRO A 67 15.84 6.00 4.22
CA PRO A 67 14.42 6.11 3.90
C PRO A 67 14.19 5.95 2.41
N THR A 68 13.21 5.10 2.05
CA THR A 68 12.84 4.79 0.67
C THR A 68 12.61 6.07 -0.15
N ALA A 69 12.06 7.11 0.48
CA ALA A 69 11.84 8.42 -0.12
C ALA A 69 13.10 9.06 -0.74
N ARG A 70 14.27 8.88 -0.13
CA ARG A 70 15.54 9.45 -0.64
C ARG A 70 16.01 8.72 -1.90
N ALA A 71 15.92 7.39 -1.92
CA ALA A 71 16.24 6.61 -3.12
C ALA A 71 15.31 6.98 -4.29
N LEU A 72 14.03 7.20 -3.98
CA LEU A 72 12.99 7.57 -4.95
C LEU A 72 13.21 8.91 -5.66
N ALA A 73 13.91 9.87 -5.03
CA ALA A 73 14.18 11.19 -5.62
C ALA A 73 14.89 11.09 -6.98
N ASN A 74 15.78 10.10 -7.13
CA ASN A 74 16.53 9.83 -8.35
C ASN A 74 15.68 9.30 -9.50
N PHE A 75 14.45 8.88 -9.21
CA PHE A 75 13.56 8.19 -10.14
C PHE A 75 12.29 8.99 -10.45
N SER A 76 12.26 10.28 -10.10
CA SER A 76 11.11 11.19 -10.27
C SER A 76 10.61 11.32 -11.71
N SER A 77 11.47 11.08 -12.72
CA SER A 77 11.11 11.12 -14.14
C SER A 77 10.35 9.88 -14.65
N THR A 78 10.28 8.80 -13.85
CA THR A 78 9.73 7.52 -14.29
C THR A 78 8.24 7.60 -14.63
N ARG A 79 7.80 6.76 -15.58
CA ARG A 79 6.39 6.61 -15.96
C ARG A 79 5.69 5.46 -15.24
N ALA A 80 6.44 4.47 -14.79
CA ALA A 80 5.92 3.35 -14.03
C ALA A 80 6.85 3.04 -12.86
N LEU A 81 6.27 2.92 -11.67
CA LEU A 81 6.98 2.62 -10.43
C LEU A 81 6.29 1.44 -9.75
N LYS A 82 7.07 0.38 -9.50
CA LYS A 82 6.65 -0.75 -8.69
C LYS A 82 7.51 -0.83 -7.44
N LEU A 83 6.86 -0.79 -6.28
CA LEU A 83 7.48 -0.86 -4.96
C LEU A 83 7.06 -2.14 -4.28
N GLN A 84 8.03 -2.94 -3.88
CA GLN A 84 7.82 -4.07 -2.98
C GLN A 84 8.50 -3.74 -1.66
N LEU A 85 7.69 -3.46 -0.65
CA LEU A 85 8.12 -2.96 0.63
C LEU A 85 7.78 -3.99 1.69
N LYS A 86 8.59 -4.06 2.75
CA LYS A 86 8.18 -4.82 3.93
C LYS A 86 6.95 -4.18 4.58
N LYS A 87 7.03 -2.88 4.83
CA LYS A 87 5.96 -2.07 5.43
C LYS A 87 5.77 -0.82 4.61
N ILE A 88 4.52 -0.43 4.33
CA ILE A 88 4.21 0.79 3.58
C ILE A 88 4.63 2.06 4.34
N GLU A 89 4.64 1.98 5.67
CA GLU A 89 5.07 3.02 6.59
C GLU A 89 6.57 3.37 6.38
N ASN A 90 7.37 2.46 5.81
CA ASN A 90 8.79 2.69 5.48
C ASN A 90 9.02 3.70 4.35
N ILE A 91 7.94 4.19 3.73
CA ILE A 91 8.00 5.32 2.79
C ILE A 91 8.22 6.63 3.56
N LEU A 92 7.71 6.72 4.78
CA LEU A 92 7.87 7.89 5.64
C LEU A 92 9.30 7.95 6.18
N SER A 93 9.77 9.17 6.45
CA SER A 93 11.05 9.38 7.14
C SER A 93 10.98 8.77 8.56
N HIS A 94 12.13 8.35 9.11
CA HIS A 94 12.26 7.67 10.42
C HIS A 94 11.57 8.41 11.60
N ASN A 95 11.20 9.68 11.43
CA ASN A 95 10.56 10.50 12.45
C ASN A 95 9.04 10.29 12.53
N ALA A 96 8.38 9.82 11.47
CA ALA A 96 6.94 9.54 11.49
C ALA A 96 6.61 8.21 12.19
N SER A 97 7.52 7.24 12.15
CA SER A 97 7.34 5.92 12.77
C SER A 97 7.57 5.90 14.29
N SER A 98 7.83 7.04 14.94
CA SER A 98 8.14 7.11 16.38
C SER A 98 6.87 7.16 17.26
N SER A 99 6.01 6.14 17.19
CA SER A 99 5.00 5.89 18.24
C SER A 99 5.56 5.04 19.40
N TYR A 100 6.79 4.51 19.27
CA TYR A 100 7.49 3.82 20.35
C TYR A 100 8.92 4.36 20.52
N ARG A 101 9.05 5.60 21.02
CA ARG A 101 10.32 6.01 21.65
C ARG A 101 10.40 5.36 23.03
N PHE A 102 11.18 4.30 23.15
CA PHE A 102 11.92 4.11 24.40
C PHE A 102 12.83 5.33 24.53
N GLN A 103 12.48 6.24 25.43
CA GLN A 103 13.35 7.32 25.85
C GLN A 103 14.58 6.69 26.49
N ASN A 104 15.65 6.56 25.73
CA ASN A 104 17.02 6.44 26.21
C ASN A 104 17.94 6.61 25.00
N SER A 105 18.30 7.85 24.71
CA SER A 105 19.61 8.22 24.17
C SER A 105 19.72 9.73 24.06
N THR A 106 20.43 10.29 25.04
CA THR A 106 21.08 11.58 24.99
C THR A 106 22.12 11.63 23.86
N GLY A 107 22.19 12.77 23.16
CA GLY A 107 23.41 13.21 22.47
C GLY A 107 23.51 12.90 20.98
N ASN A 108 22.76 13.63 20.15
CA ASN A 108 23.27 14.48 19.06
C ASN A 108 22.07 14.87 18.18
N GLN A 109 21.60 16.09 18.36
CA GLN A 109 20.65 16.75 17.48
C GLN A 109 21.41 17.22 16.24
N ASP A 110 21.71 16.31 15.31
CA ASP A 110 21.80 16.75 13.92
C ASP A 110 20.37 17.07 13.50
N ALA A 111 20.14 18.26 12.96
CA ALA A 111 18.82 18.69 12.53
C ALA A 111 18.29 17.68 11.49
N ASP A 112 17.42 16.77 11.94
CA ASP A 112 16.83 15.72 11.12
C ASP A 112 16.00 16.38 10.02
N GLU A 113 16.57 16.48 8.82
CA GLU A 113 15.86 16.94 7.63
C GLU A 113 14.62 16.06 7.44
N GLU A 114 13.44 16.66 7.48
CA GLU A 114 12.20 16.02 7.09
C GLU A 114 12.34 15.56 5.63
N ILE A 115 12.53 14.26 5.42
CA ILE A 115 12.71 13.72 4.07
C ILE A 115 11.34 13.72 3.39
N ILE A 116 11.11 14.76 2.59
CA ILE A 116 9.93 14.92 1.76
C ILE A 116 10.01 13.94 0.58
N LEU A 117 8.93 13.21 0.35
CA LEU A 117 8.80 12.35 -0.83
C LEU A 117 8.84 13.22 -2.10
N PRO A 118 9.66 12.87 -3.12
CA PRO A 118 9.72 13.65 -4.35
C PRO A 118 8.38 13.61 -5.10
N THR A 119 8.10 14.66 -5.87
CA THR A 119 7.00 14.63 -6.84
C THR A 119 7.39 13.80 -8.06
N PHE A 120 6.46 12.97 -8.54
CA PHE A 120 6.57 12.19 -9.76
C PHE A 120 5.61 12.73 -10.83
N PRO A 121 5.99 13.82 -11.53
CA PRO A 121 5.07 14.53 -12.44
C PRO A 121 4.62 13.69 -13.64
N ASN A 122 5.40 12.68 -14.03
CA ASN A 122 5.16 11.86 -15.22
C ASN A 122 4.65 10.45 -14.90
N LEU A 123 4.50 10.11 -13.62
CA LEU A 123 4.11 8.76 -13.22
C LEU A 123 2.69 8.47 -13.67
N LYS A 124 2.51 7.39 -14.44
CA LYS A 124 1.22 6.90 -14.92
C LYS A 124 0.77 5.66 -14.19
N LEU A 125 1.70 4.79 -13.80
CA LEU A 125 1.42 3.56 -13.07
C LEU A 125 2.19 3.53 -11.74
N LEU A 126 1.47 3.40 -10.65
CA LEU A 126 2.01 3.11 -9.32
C LEU A 126 1.53 1.72 -8.87
N GLU A 127 2.46 0.80 -8.64
CA GLU A 127 2.19 -0.52 -8.08
C GLU A 127 2.91 -0.67 -6.75
N ILE A 128 2.17 -1.05 -5.70
CA ILE A 128 2.72 -1.24 -4.35
C ILE A 128 2.31 -2.62 -3.86
N ASP A 129 3.30 -3.40 -3.41
CA ASP A 129 3.12 -4.64 -2.66
C ASP A 129 3.78 -4.45 -1.30
N ALA A 130 2.98 -4.36 -0.25
CA ALA A 130 3.47 -4.03 1.09
C ALA A 130 2.60 -4.63 2.20
N GLU A 131 3.23 -4.87 3.36
CA GLU A 131 2.49 -5.07 4.60
C GLU A 131 2.17 -3.72 5.26
N PHE A 132 1.24 -3.71 6.19
CA PHE A 132 0.99 -2.57 7.08
C PHE A 132 0.52 -3.05 8.45
N ASN A 133 0.81 -2.27 9.48
CA ASN A 133 0.39 -2.58 10.83
C ASN A 133 -1.08 -2.20 11.04
N TYR A 134 -1.85 -3.14 11.58
CA TYR A 134 -3.21 -2.86 12.00
C TYR A 134 -3.23 -1.73 13.05
N ARG A 135 -4.09 -0.71 12.82
CA ARG A 135 -4.25 0.51 13.65
C ARG A 135 -3.06 1.46 13.71
N ASP A 136 -2.05 1.30 12.86
CA ASP A 136 -0.98 2.29 12.74
C ASP A 136 -1.47 3.45 11.86
N ASN A 137 -1.61 4.62 12.47
CA ASN A 137 -2.03 5.86 11.80
C ASN A 137 -1.07 6.24 10.65
N ASN A 138 0.19 5.78 10.69
CA ASN A 138 1.17 6.05 9.64
C ASN A 138 0.84 5.38 8.29
N THR A 139 0.01 4.34 8.29
CA THR A 139 -0.44 3.68 7.04
C THR A 139 -1.20 4.67 6.15
N ALA A 140 -2.14 5.40 6.75
CA ALA A 140 -2.93 6.41 6.07
C ALA A 140 -2.04 7.55 5.55
N LEU A 141 -1.19 8.09 6.42
CA LEU A 141 -0.24 9.15 6.07
C LEU A 141 0.70 8.75 4.93
N ALA A 142 1.24 7.52 4.93
CA ALA A 142 2.13 7.03 3.89
C ALA A 142 1.44 7.00 2.52
N LEU A 143 0.22 6.46 2.45
CA LEU A 143 -0.56 6.41 1.21
C LEU A 143 -1.00 7.80 0.75
N ALA A 144 -1.47 8.65 1.66
CA ALA A 144 -1.82 10.03 1.31
C ALA A 144 -0.60 10.77 0.73
N THR A 145 0.57 10.61 1.34
CA THR A 145 1.82 11.22 0.86
C THR A 145 2.20 10.73 -0.55
N LEU A 146 2.04 9.43 -0.82
CA LEU A 146 2.24 8.86 -2.16
C LEU A 146 1.28 9.44 -3.19
N LEU A 147 -0.02 9.49 -2.88
CA LEU A 147 -1.04 10.00 -3.80
C LEU A 147 -0.80 11.48 -4.15
N ARG A 148 -0.42 12.31 -3.17
CA ARG A 148 -0.05 13.72 -3.38
C ARG A 148 1.18 13.86 -4.27
N SER A 149 2.12 12.93 -4.16
CA SER A 149 3.36 12.93 -4.92
C SER A 149 3.19 12.50 -6.37
N CYS A 150 2.04 11.94 -6.77
CA CYS A 150 1.83 11.36 -8.10
C CYS A 150 0.70 12.07 -8.87
N PRO A 151 0.86 13.35 -9.25
CA PRO A 151 -0.24 14.19 -9.75
C PRO A 151 -0.83 13.73 -11.09
N ALA A 152 -0.08 12.99 -11.90
CA ALA A 152 -0.49 12.56 -13.24
C ALA A 152 -0.83 11.07 -13.34
N MET A 153 -0.93 10.37 -12.19
CA MET A 153 -1.16 8.93 -12.09
C MET A 153 -2.50 8.52 -12.69
N SER A 154 -2.47 7.58 -13.63
CA SER A 154 -3.66 7.05 -14.28
C SER A 154 -4.08 5.67 -13.77
N GLU A 155 -3.14 4.90 -13.24
CA GLU A 155 -3.36 3.56 -12.73
C GLU A 155 -2.68 3.36 -11.38
N LEU A 156 -3.46 2.89 -10.40
CA LEU A 156 -3.03 2.56 -9.05
C LEU A 156 -3.27 1.09 -8.77
N ARG A 157 -2.22 0.35 -8.40
CA ARG A 157 -2.31 -1.06 -8.01
C ARG A 157 -1.75 -1.23 -6.61
N LEU A 158 -2.59 -1.70 -5.69
CA LEU A 158 -2.23 -1.89 -4.29
C LEU A 158 -2.46 -3.34 -3.91
N ARG A 159 -1.40 -3.99 -3.43
CA ARG A 159 -1.48 -5.23 -2.67
C ARG A 159 -1.08 -4.91 -1.23
N LEU A 160 -2.07 -4.87 -0.34
CA LEU A 160 -1.88 -4.46 1.05
C LEU A 160 -2.24 -5.59 2.01
N ASN A 161 -1.21 -6.16 2.61
CA ASN A 161 -1.34 -7.27 3.55
C ASN A 161 -1.29 -6.76 4.99
N MET A 162 -2.31 -7.07 5.77
CA MET A 162 -2.37 -6.61 7.15
C MET A 162 -1.54 -7.51 8.06
N THR A 163 -0.57 -6.93 8.77
CA THR A 163 0.15 -7.61 9.86
C THR A 163 -0.55 -7.33 11.18
N TRP A 164 -0.93 -8.40 11.89
CA TRP A 164 -1.50 -8.31 13.23
C TRP A 164 -0.40 -8.27 14.29
N ASP A 165 -0.72 -7.71 15.45
CA ASP A 165 0.07 -7.95 16.64
C ASP A 165 -0.06 -9.43 17.05
N TYR A 166 1.05 -10.05 17.47
CA TYR A 166 1.19 -11.48 17.73
C TYR A 166 0.11 -12.02 18.69
N ASP A 167 -0.43 -11.18 19.57
CA ASP A 167 -1.47 -11.55 20.53
C ASP A 167 -2.85 -11.83 19.89
N TYR A 168 -3.13 -11.29 18.71
CA TYR A 168 -4.39 -11.52 18.01
C TYR A 168 -4.37 -12.83 17.22
N ASP A 169 -3.26 -13.10 16.52
CA ASP A 169 -3.04 -14.35 15.80
C ASP A 169 -2.97 -15.54 16.77
N ARG A 170 -2.36 -15.40 17.95
CA ARG A 170 -2.33 -16.47 18.95
C ARG A 170 -3.70 -16.87 19.48
N LYS A 171 -4.63 -15.91 19.61
CA LYS A 171 -6.02 -16.18 20.01
C LYS A 171 -6.82 -16.84 18.89
N THR A 172 -6.61 -16.41 17.65
CA THR A 172 -7.31 -16.98 16.49
C THR A 172 -6.76 -18.36 16.09
N GLU A 173 -5.46 -18.61 16.21
CA GLU A 173 -4.86 -19.93 15.99
C GLU A 173 -5.28 -20.94 17.07
N GLN A 174 -5.38 -20.51 18.33
CA GLN A 174 -5.92 -21.35 19.41
C GLN A 174 -7.41 -21.66 19.23
N GLN A 175 -8.18 -20.77 18.61
CA GLN A 175 -9.58 -21.00 18.24
C GLN A 175 -9.74 -21.84 16.96
N ALA A 176 -8.82 -21.70 16.00
CA ALA A 176 -8.83 -22.41 14.72
C ALA A 176 -8.27 -23.85 14.80
N ALA A 177 -7.69 -24.26 15.93
CA ALA A 177 -7.33 -25.65 16.21
C ALA A 177 -8.56 -26.58 16.36
N GLY A 178 -9.79 -26.03 16.35
CA GLY A 178 -11.03 -26.78 16.20
C GLY A 178 -11.38 -27.02 14.73
N TYR A 179 -11.77 -28.26 14.41
CA TYR A 179 -12.30 -28.78 13.15
C TYR A 179 -13.11 -27.78 12.28
N PRO A 180 -13.31 -28.02 10.95
CA PRO A 180 -14.03 -27.13 10.02
C PRO A 180 -15.38 -26.59 10.53
N PHE A 181 -16.06 -27.36 11.39
CA PHE A 181 -17.29 -26.94 12.07
C PHE A 181 -17.08 -25.83 13.10
N ALA A 182 -15.99 -25.85 13.88
CA ALA A 182 -15.63 -24.79 14.81
C ALA A 182 -15.32 -23.48 14.07
N GLN A 183 -14.68 -23.54 12.90
CA GLN A 183 -14.53 -22.37 12.04
C GLN A 183 -15.88 -21.84 11.57
N SER A 184 -16.82 -22.71 11.16
CA SER A 184 -18.17 -22.30 10.78
C SER A 184 -18.98 -21.70 11.95
N VAL A 185 -18.83 -22.24 13.17
CA VAL A 185 -19.49 -21.75 14.38
C VAL A 185 -18.86 -20.45 14.88
N GLU A 186 -17.55 -20.31 14.82
CA GLU A 186 -16.86 -19.04 15.10
C GLU A 186 -17.25 -17.98 14.07
N ARG A 187 -17.33 -18.34 12.79
CA ARG A 187 -17.85 -17.47 11.71
C ARG A 187 -19.28 -17.03 11.98
N PHE A 188 -20.15 -17.94 12.41
CA PHE A 188 -21.53 -17.63 12.78
C PHE A 188 -21.63 -16.79 14.07
N ASN A 189 -20.78 -17.05 15.06
CA ASN A 189 -20.76 -16.28 16.31
C ASN A 189 -20.20 -14.87 16.11
N ARG A 190 -19.26 -14.66 15.17
CA ARG A 190 -18.84 -13.33 14.74
C ARG A 190 -20.01 -12.58 14.09
N LEU A 191 -20.83 -13.25 13.26
CA LEU A 191 -22.06 -12.66 12.72
C LEU A 191 -23.10 -12.36 13.82
N GLY A 192 -23.31 -13.28 14.76
CA GLY A 192 -24.30 -13.16 15.84
C GLY A 192 -23.93 -12.17 16.94
N SER A 193 -22.65 -12.07 17.30
CA SER A 193 -22.15 -11.11 18.30
C SER A 193 -22.17 -9.66 17.78
N MET A 194 -22.30 -9.46 16.47
CA MET A 194 -22.39 -8.14 15.83
C MET A 194 -23.84 -7.62 15.70
N CYS A 195 -24.85 -8.43 16.06
CA CYS A 195 -26.27 -8.14 15.78
C CYS A 195 -26.97 -7.10 16.68
N ALA A 196 -26.31 -6.52 17.69
CA ALA A 196 -26.95 -5.51 18.55
C ALA A 196 -26.46 -4.08 18.31
N GLU A 197 -25.16 -3.86 18.07
CA GLU A 197 -24.58 -2.51 17.98
C GLU A 197 -24.17 -2.09 16.56
N HIS A 198 -23.91 -3.04 15.64
CA HIS A 198 -23.38 -2.75 14.29
C HIS A 198 -24.35 -3.13 13.15
N ARG A 199 -25.62 -3.41 13.48
CA ARG A 199 -26.63 -3.79 12.48
C ARG A 199 -26.88 -2.65 11.47
N GLU A 200 -26.77 -1.40 11.91
CA GLU A 200 -26.81 -0.24 11.02
C GLU A 200 -25.60 -0.17 10.08
N ASP A 201 -24.39 -0.55 10.50
CA ASP A 201 -23.21 -0.55 9.62
C ASP A 201 -23.32 -1.59 8.49
N VAL A 202 -23.99 -2.71 8.76
CA VAL A 202 -24.21 -3.80 7.80
C VAL A 202 -25.34 -3.48 6.82
N GLU A 203 -26.42 -2.81 7.25
CA GLU A 203 -27.58 -2.45 6.39
C GLU A 203 -27.46 -1.07 5.71
N LEU A 204 -26.69 -0.12 6.26
CA LEU A 204 -26.57 1.27 5.76
C LEU A 204 -25.21 1.63 5.16
N GLY A 205 -24.26 0.70 5.06
CA GLY A 205 -22.96 0.96 4.45
C GLY A 205 -22.03 1.81 5.32
N GLY A 206 -22.10 1.64 6.64
CA GLY A 206 -21.30 2.31 7.67
C GLY A 206 -19.84 1.87 7.68
N VAL A 207 -19.11 2.23 6.62
CA VAL A 207 -17.64 2.20 6.61
C VAL A 207 -17.16 3.57 7.07
N SER A 208 -16.29 3.58 8.09
CA SER A 208 -15.74 4.82 8.65
C SER A 208 -14.94 5.58 7.59
N GLU A 209 -14.95 6.90 7.71
CA GLU A 209 -14.09 7.74 6.88
C GLU A 209 -12.61 7.51 7.23
N LEU A 210 -11.73 7.72 6.24
CA LEU A 210 -10.29 7.70 6.48
C LEU A 210 -9.86 8.84 7.42
N PRO A 211 -8.70 8.71 8.08
CA PRO A 211 -8.13 9.76 8.94
C PRO A 211 -7.94 11.10 8.23
N ASP A 212 -7.68 12.16 9.00
CA ASP A 212 -7.54 13.55 8.53
C ASP A 212 -6.50 13.75 7.41
N ASP A 213 -5.55 12.83 7.23
CA ASP A 213 -4.64 12.85 6.10
C ASP A 213 -5.37 12.80 4.73
N PHE A 214 -6.60 12.29 4.71
CA PHE A 214 -7.44 12.16 3.53
C PHE A 214 -8.58 13.21 3.45
N THR A 215 -8.81 14.06 4.46
CA THR A 215 -9.96 14.99 4.46
C THR A 215 -9.85 16.14 3.45
N TYR A 216 -8.65 16.49 2.99
CA TYR A 216 -8.46 17.55 2.00
C TYR A 216 -8.40 17.00 0.57
N ASN A 217 -9.57 16.75 -0.03
CA ASN A 217 -9.68 16.25 -1.42
C ASN A 217 -8.95 17.10 -2.47
N SER A 218 -8.81 18.41 -2.24
CA SER A 218 -8.05 19.32 -3.10
C SER A 218 -6.55 19.04 -3.14
N ALA A 219 -6.04 18.18 -2.23
CA ALA A 219 -4.63 17.81 -2.17
C ALA A 219 -4.23 16.72 -3.19
N PHE A 220 -5.18 15.98 -3.76
CA PHE A 220 -4.89 14.84 -4.64
C PHE A 220 -5.31 15.12 -6.09
N SER A 221 -4.45 15.82 -6.84
CA SER A 221 -4.74 16.17 -8.24
C SER A 221 -4.99 14.95 -9.15
N CYS A 222 -4.37 13.80 -8.86
CA CYS A 222 -4.58 12.59 -9.64
C CYS A 222 -6.01 12.06 -9.56
N LEU A 223 -6.68 12.17 -8.39
CA LEU A 223 -8.06 11.70 -8.21
C LEU A 223 -9.04 12.53 -9.06
N THR A 224 -8.77 13.82 -9.24
CA THR A 224 -9.65 14.70 -9.99
C THR A 224 -9.37 14.70 -11.49
N THR A 225 -8.12 14.45 -11.91
CA THR A 225 -7.69 14.72 -13.30
C THR A 225 -7.20 13.52 -14.09
N SER A 226 -6.70 12.45 -13.47
CA SER A 226 -5.95 11.41 -14.21
C SER A 226 -6.26 9.97 -13.84
N LEU A 227 -6.66 9.67 -12.60
CA LEU A 227 -6.84 8.30 -12.12
C LEU A 227 -8.07 7.65 -12.76
N ARG A 228 -7.84 6.68 -13.64
CA ARG A 228 -8.87 5.95 -14.38
C ARG A 228 -9.02 4.51 -13.94
N LYS A 229 -7.95 3.89 -13.42
CA LYS A 229 -7.95 2.48 -13.04
C LYS A 229 -7.36 2.26 -11.66
N VAL A 230 -8.07 1.50 -10.83
CA VAL A 230 -7.63 1.05 -9.50
C VAL A 230 -7.68 -0.46 -9.43
N THR A 231 -6.66 -1.06 -8.81
CA THR A 231 -6.62 -2.49 -8.48
C THR A 231 -6.27 -2.61 -7.01
N LEU A 232 -7.15 -3.20 -6.20
CA LEU A 232 -6.94 -3.47 -4.78
C LEU A 232 -6.93 -4.98 -4.56
N GLN A 233 -5.82 -5.48 -4.00
CA GLN A 233 -5.67 -6.86 -3.59
C GLN A 233 -5.36 -6.90 -2.09
N PHE A 234 -6.19 -7.57 -1.32
CA PHE A 234 -6.00 -7.75 0.11
C PHE A 234 -6.81 -8.93 0.60
N LYS A 235 -6.43 -9.50 1.73
CA LYS A 235 -7.29 -10.46 2.43
C LYS A 235 -8.09 -9.69 3.48
N SER A 236 -9.36 -9.42 3.20
CA SER A 236 -10.23 -8.85 4.21
C SER A 236 -10.31 -9.81 5.40
N LYS A 237 -10.31 -9.27 6.60
CA LYS A 237 -10.56 -10.01 7.84
C LYS A 237 -11.63 -9.34 8.71
N GLU A 238 -11.96 -8.07 8.42
CA GLU A 238 -12.95 -7.23 9.11
C GLU A 238 -13.71 -6.37 8.09
N LEU A 239 -14.97 -6.02 8.37
CA LEU A 239 -15.83 -5.23 7.46
C LEU A 239 -15.36 -3.78 7.26
N ASN A 240 -14.72 -3.19 8.27
CA ASN A 240 -14.28 -1.80 8.29
C ASN A 240 -12.74 -1.69 8.33
N CYS A 241 -12.04 -2.61 7.67
CA CYS A 241 -10.58 -2.54 7.60
C CYS A 241 -10.13 -1.35 6.74
N PHE A 242 -8.88 -0.92 6.95
CA PHE A 242 -8.29 0.20 6.23
C PHE A 242 -8.41 0.07 4.70
N GLN A 243 -8.26 -1.14 4.15
CA GLN A 243 -8.38 -1.35 2.71
C GLN A 243 -9.80 -1.09 2.18
N VAL A 244 -10.84 -1.41 2.96
CA VAL A 244 -12.23 -1.13 2.60
C VAL A 244 -12.52 0.38 2.72
N GLN A 245 -12.01 1.04 3.75
CA GLN A 245 -12.08 2.50 3.90
C GLN A 245 -11.40 3.22 2.73
N LEU A 246 -10.21 2.73 2.32
CA LEU A 246 -9.50 3.22 1.14
C LEU A 246 -10.30 2.99 -0.14
N ALA A 247 -10.93 1.83 -0.28
CA ALA A 247 -11.77 1.53 -1.44
C ALA A 247 -12.94 2.52 -1.55
N LYS A 248 -13.66 2.76 -0.43
CA LYS A 248 -14.72 3.77 -0.34
C LYS A 248 -14.20 5.16 -0.71
N PHE A 249 -13.10 5.60 -0.09
CA PHE A 249 -12.50 6.90 -0.37
C PHE A 249 -12.18 7.09 -1.86
N LEU A 250 -11.59 6.09 -2.51
CA LEU A 250 -11.23 6.17 -3.93
C LEU A 250 -12.47 6.30 -4.82
N VAL A 251 -13.53 5.52 -4.60
CA VAL A 251 -14.73 5.60 -5.46
C VAL A 251 -15.52 6.89 -5.27
N GLU A 252 -15.49 7.47 -4.07
CA GLU A 252 -16.17 8.74 -3.77
C GLU A 252 -15.41 9.96 -4.30
N ASN A 253 -14.08 9.88 -4.46
CA ASN A 253 -13.23 11.04 -4.76
C ASN A 253 -12.53 10.99 -6.12
N ALA A 254 -12.38 9.83 -6.73
CA ALA A 254 -11.79 9.69 -8.06
C ALA A 254 -12.83 10.01 -9.15
N MET A 255 -12.76 11.24 -9.67
CA MET A 255 -13.81 11.83 -10.50
C MET A 255 -13.94 11.17 -11.87
N ILE A 256 -12.83 10.74 -12.44
CA ILE A 256 -12.76 10.12 -13.77
C ILE A 256 -12.42 8.63 -13.70
N LEU A 257 -12.64 8.00 -12.55
CA LEU A 257 -12.40 6.57 -12.36
C LEU A 257 -13.34 5.76 -13.27
N GLU A 258 -12.75 4.95 -14.14
CA GLU A 258 -13.45 4.10 -15.11
C GLU A 258 -13.53 2.66 -14.59
N GLU A 259 -12.46 2.16 -13.98
CA GLU A 259 -12.36 0.76 -13.56
C GLU A 259 -11.85 0.62 -12.13
N MET A 260 -12.50 -0.25 -11.35
CA MET A 260 -11.98 -0.70 -10.07
C MET A 260 -12.01 -2.22 -9.99
N HIS A 261 -10.84 -2.81 -9.77
CA HIS A 261 -10.65 -4.25 -9.65
C HIS A 261 -10.36 -4.58 -8.19
N VAL A 262 -11.10 -5.53 -7.62
CA VAL A 262 -10.97 -5.89 -6.20
C VAL A 262 -10.77 -7.39 -6.06
N GLU A 263 -9.76 -7.75 -5.27
CA GLU A 263 -9.54 -9.08 -4.71
C GLU A 263 -9.50 -8.93 -3.19
N ASP A 264 -10.58 -9.30 -2.49
CA ASP A 264 -10.70 -9.19 -1.03
C ASP A 264 -10.48 -10.53 -0.30
N GLY A 265 -9.99 -11.54 -1.03
CA GLY A 265 -9.65 -12.89 -0.56
C GLY A 265 -10.86 -13.81 -0.41
N ASP A 266 -10.65 -14.95 0.25
CA ASP A 266 -11.69 -15.97 0.49
C ASP A 266 -12.67 -15.52 1.60
N GLN A 267 -13.51 -14.52 1.31
CA GLN A 267 -14.49 -14.01 2.26
C GLN A 267 -15.93 -14.34 1.85
N PHE A 268 -16.66 -14.77 2.87
CA PHE A 268 -18.05 -15.23 2.90
C PHE A 268 -18.97 -14.01 3.02
N TRP A 269 -19.33 -13.37 1.89
CA TRP A 269 -20.41 -12.37 1.87
C TRP A 269 -21.31 -12.56 0.64
N PRO A 270 -22.64 -12.61 0.82
CA PRO A 270 -23.59 -12.62 -0.30
C PRO A 270 -23.73 -11.25 -0.98
N ASP A 271 -23.26 -10.17 -0.36
CA ASP A 271 -23.15 -8.84 -0.97
C ASP A 271 -21.66 -8.48 -1.11
N HIS A 272 -21.15 -8.65 -2.33
CA HIS A 272 -19.77 -8.36 -2.67
C HIS A 272 -19.42 -6.89 -2.38
N LEU A 273 -18.16 -6.59 -2.01
CA LEU A 273 -17.66 -5.22 -1.94
C LEU A 273 -17.99 -4.42 -3.21
N LEU A 274 -18.12 -5.12 -4.35
CA LEU A 274 -18.55 -4.60 -5.64
C LEU A 274 -19.85 -3.77 -5.60
N ASP A 275 -20.90 -4.30 -4.98
CA ASP A 275 -22.21 -3.62 -4.93
C ASP A 275 -22.13 -2.37 -4.06
N LYS A 276 -21.36 -2.45 -2.96
CA LYS A 276 -21.11 -1.31 -2.07
C LYS A 276 -20.31 -0.21 -2.78
N LEU A 277 -19.30 -0.56 -3.56
CA LEU A 277 -18.48 0.42 -4.31
C LEU A 277 -19.32 1.21 -5.31
N THR A 278 -20.20 0.53 -6.03
CA THR A 278 -21.12 1.17 -6.98
C THR A 278 -22.11 2.09 -6.27
N ARG A 279 -22.65 1.65 -5.13
CA ARG A 279 -23.56 2.46 -4.30
C ARG A 279 -22.88 3.68 -3.70
N TRP A 280 -21.71 3.53 -3.08
CA TRP A 280 -20.95 4.64 -2.48
C TRP A 280 -20.61 5.70 -3.52
N ARG A 281 -20.16 5.29 -4.71
CA ARG A 281 -19.91 6.22 -5.83
C ARG A 281 -21.17 6.99 -6.21
N THR A 282 -22.28 6.28 -6.44
CA THR A 282 -23.56 6.89 -6.82
C THR A 282 -24.04 7.88 -5.77
N ASP A 283 -23.98 7.51 -4.50
CA ASP A 283 -24.42 8.35 -3.39
C ASP A 283 -23.50 9.56 -3.19
N ALA A 284 -22.18 9.43 -3.39
CA ALA A 284 -21.24 10.55 -3.32
C ALA A 284 -21.45 11.55 -4.46
N PHE A 285 -21.62 11.08 -5.69
CA PHE A 285 -21.88 11.94 -6.84
C PHE A 285 -23.23 12.64 -6.73
N ARG A 286 -24.27 11.93 -6.27
CA ARG A 286 -25.58 12.54 -5.97
C ARG A 286 -25.47 13.63 -4.90
N ARG A 287 -24.76 13.36 -3.80
CA ARG A 287 -24.51 14.35 -2.73
C ARG A 287 -23.79 15.61 -3.23
N ARG A 288 -22.94 15.48 -4.26
CA ARG A 288 -22.18 16.59 -4.86
C ARG A 288 -22.85 17.23 -6.07
N ASN A 289 -24.05 16.78 -6.46
CA ASN A 289 -24.72 17.18 -7.70
C ASN A 289 -23.87 16.96 -8.97
N LEU A 290 -23.14 15.84 -9.02
CA LEU A 290 -22.28 15.46 -10.14
C LEU A 290 -22.91 14.29 -10.91
N SER A 291 -22.70 14.26 -12.22
CA SER A 291 -23.01 13.11 -13.05
C SER A 291 -21.78 12.22 -13.22
N ASP A 292 -21.95 10.91 -13.04
CA ASP A 292 -20.89 9.95 -13.34
C ASP A 292 -20.80 9.76 -14.85
N THR A 293 -19.84 10.43 -15.48
CA THR A 293 -19.64 10.41 -16.94
C THR A 293 -18.53 9.45 -17.36
N ALA A 294 -17.82 8.85 -16.40
CA ALA A 294 -16.68 7.98 -16.66
C ALA A 294 -17.08 6.54 -17.05
N GLY A 295 -18.34 6.16 -16.87
CA GLY A 295 -18.80 4.79 -17.13
C GLY A 295 -18.15 3.79 -16.17
N PHE A 296 -18.14 4.11 -14.87
CA PHE A 296 -17.48 3.33 -13.84
C PHE A 296 -17.94 1.87 -13.78
N GLN A 297 -16.98 0.95 -13.75
CA GLN A 297 -17.17 -0.49 -13.68
C GLN A 297 -16.35 -1.10 -12.55
N VAL A 298 -16.94 -2.06 -11.83
CA VAL A 298 -16.27 -2.81 -10.76
C VAL A 298 -16.12 -4.27 -11.17
N PHE A 299 -14.93 -4.81 -10.98
CA PHE A 299 -14.58 -6.18 -11.33
C PHE A 299 -14.05 -6.92 -10.11
N GLN A 300 -14.50 -8.17 -9.92
CA GLN A 300 -13.84 -9.09 -9.00
C GLN A 300 -12.64 -9.72 -9.72
N LEU A 301 -11.47 -9.63 -9.12
CA LEU A 301 -10.29 -10.36 -9.56
C LEU A 301 -10.45 -11.83 -9.17
N ALA A 302 -10.20 -12.73 -10.12
CA ALA A 302 -10.13 -14.15 -9.82
C ALA A 302 -8.91 -14.43 -8.94
N ASN A 303 -9.10 -15.17 -7.82
CA ASN A 303 -7.99 -15.73 -7.05
C ASN A 303 -7.04 -16.45 -8.03
N PRO A 304 -5.75 -16.07 -8.11
CA PRO A 304 -4.79 -16.90 -8.83
C PRO A 304 -4.76 -18.25 -8.10
N VAL A 305 -5.18 -19.30 -8.79
CA VAL A 305 -5.04 -20.69 -8.31
C VAL A 305 -3.58 -20.87 -7.96
N ALA A 306 -3.29 -21.00 -6.66
CA ALA A 306 -1.96 -21.31 -6.19
C ALA A 306 -1.57 -22.65 -6.82
N ASP A 307 -0.60 -22.62 -7.74
CA ASP A 307 0.02 -23.81 -8.29
C ASP A 307 0.49 -24.65 -7.09
N PRO A 308 0.03 -25.90 -6.92
CA PRO A 308 0.37 -26.69 -5.73
C PRO A 308 1.89 -26.81 -5.67
N LYS A 309 2.46 -26.23 -4.60
CA LYS A 309 3.87 -26.39 -4.25
C LYS A 309 4.19 -27.89 -4.26
N VAL A 310 4.84 -28.34 -5.32
CA VAL A 310 5.48 -29.65 -5.36
C VAL A 310 6.58 -29.58 -4.30
N LYS A 311 6.30 -30.19 -3.14
CA LYS A 311 7.32 -30.46 -2.13
C LYS A 311 8.31 -31.43 -2.76
N VAL A 312 9.41 -30.91 -3.27
CA VAL A 312 10.58 -31.74 -3.55
C VAL A 312 11.32 -31.86 -2.23
N HIS A 313 11.21 -33.05 -1.64
CA HIS A 313 12.07 -33.47 -0.54
C HIS A 313 13.49 -33.69 -1.11
N TYR A 314 14.46 -32.99 -0.54
CA TYR A 314 15.86 -33.43 -0.47
C TYR A 314 16.27 -33.38 1.00
#